data_AF-A0A6N9SRZ4-F1
#
_entry.id   AF-A0A6N9SRZ4-F1
#
_cell.length_a   1.000
_cell.length_b   1.000
_cell.length_c   1.000
_cell.angle_alpha   90.00
_cell.angle_beta   90.00
_cell.angle_gamma   90.00
#
_symmetry.space_group_name_H-M   'P 1'
#
loop_
_entity.id
_entity.type
_entity.pdbx_description
1 polymer ?
#
loop_
_entity_poly.entity_id
_entity_poly.type
_entity_poly.pdbx_seq_one_letter_code
_entity_poly.pdbx_strand_id
1 'polypeptide(L)'
;MGVPLPAVALSNARRRWGSCHARGMIRLNWRLLKASLAEMDYVIAHEVAHLRHMNHGPTFRETLQCLYPNHAEAHRTLRERGFLYHAF
;
A
#
# COMPACT_ATOMS: atom_id res chain seq x y z
N MET A 1 0.56 6.84 -14.84
CA MET A 1 1.96 6.38 -14.63
C MET A 1 2.50 5.47 -15.73
N GLY A 2 1.86 5.27 -16.90
CA GLY A 2 2.47 4.56 -18.05
C GLY A 2 3.14 3.21 -17.75
N VAL A 3 2.64 2.47 -16.77
CA VAL A 3 3.10 1.11 -16.42
C VAL A 3 2.05 0.11 -16.90
N PRO A 4 2.43 -1.13 -17.26
CA PRO A 4 1.47 -2.19 -17.52
C PRO A 4 0.52 -2.39 -16.33
N LEU A 5 -0.70 -2.85 -16.61
CA LEU A 5 -1.65 -3.18 -15.55
C LEU A 5 -1.06 -4.30 -14.67
N PRO A 6 -0.87 -4.07 -13.36
CA PRO A 6 -0.30 -5.08 -12.50
C PRO A 6 -1.31 -6.20 -12.28
N ALA A 7 -0.81 -7.43 -12.19
CA ALA A 7 -1.59 -8.48 -11.56
C ALA A 7 -1.71 -8.17 -10.06
N VAL A 8 -2.90 -8.43 -9.50
CA VAL A 8 -3.21 -8.16 -8.10
C VAL A 8 -3.71 -9.44 -7.45
N ALA A 9 -3.18 -9.76 -6.27
CA ALA A 9 -3.61 -10.91 -5.49
C ALA A 9 -3.77 -10.57 -4.01
N LEU A 10 -4.62 -11.33 -3.33
CA LEU A 10 -4.72 -11.26 -1.87
C LEU A 10 -3.63 -12.10 -1.20
N SER A 11 -3.25 -11.69 0.00
CA SER A 11 -2.25 -12.36 0.83
C SER A 11 -2.71 -12.40 2.29
N ASN A 12 -2.12 -13.32 3.05
CA ASN A 12 -2.35 -13.48 4.49
C ASN A 12 -1.08 -13.14 5.30
N ALA A 13 -0.32 -12.13 4.85
CA ALA A 13 0.95 -11.78 5.47
C ALA A 13 0.76 -11.27 6.91
N ARG A 14 1.69 -11.60 7.81
CA ARG A 14 1.60 -11.21 9.23
C ARG A 14 2.19 -9.84 9.56
N ARG A 15 3.10 -9.32 8.71
CA ARG A 15 3.93 -8.14 9.02
C ARG A 15 3.79 -6.98 8.03
N ARG A 16 2.90 -7.12 7.04
CA ARG A 16 2.76 -6.13 5.96
C ARG A 16 1.31 -6.07 5.48
N TRP A 17 0.92 -4.87 5.08
CA TRP A 17 -0.39 -4.58 4.51
C TRP A 17 -0.41 -4.74 2.99
N GLY A 18 0.74 -4.51 2.33
CA GLY A 18 0.93 -4.74 0.92
C GLY A 18 2.36 -5.19 0.59
N SER A 19 2.58 -5.56 -0.66
CA SER A 19 3.91 -5.62 -1.27
C SER A 19 3.83 -5.60 -2.79
N CYS A 20 4.82 -4.99 -3.43
CA CYS A 20 5.01 -5.01 -4.87
C CYS A 20 6.30 -5.76 -5.23
N HIS A 21 6.21 -6.70 -6.15
CA HIS A 21 7.37 -7.40 -6.69
C HIS A 21 8.00 -6.61 -7.85
N ALA A 22 9.31 -6.74 -8.06
CA ALA A 22 10.03 -6.09 -9.16
C ALA A 22 9.49 -6.45 -10.58
N ARG A 23 8.69 -7.52 -10.68
CA ARG A 23 7.99 -7.95 -11.91
C ARG A 23 6.59 -7.32 -12.07
N GLY A 24 6.20 -6.37 -11.23
CA GLY A 24 4.92 -5.65 -11.33
C GLY A 24 3.70 -6.38 -10.75
N MET A 25 3.89 -7.34 -9.84
CA MET A 25 2.80 -8.01 -9.12
C MET A 25 2.56 -7.33 -7.77
N ILE A 26 1.33 -6.92 -7.51
CA ILE A 26 0.91 -6.35 -6.22
C ILE A 26 0.20 -7.41 -5.39
N ARG A 27 0.55 -7.52 -4.11
CA ARG A 27 -0.15 -8.34 -3.13
C ARG A 27 -0.67 -7.46 -2.01
N LEU A 28 -1.97 -7.57 -1.72
CA LEU A 28 -2.63 -6.85 -0.63
C LEU A 28 -3.02 -7.82 0.48
N ASN A 29 -2.95 -7.39 1.73
CA ASN A 29 -3.40 -8.20 2.86
C ASN A 29 -4.94 -8.21 2.89
N TRP A 30 -5.57 -9.38 2.89
CA TRP A 30 -7.04 -9.47 2.90
C TRP A 30 -7.67 -8.77 4.11
N ARG A 31 -6.93 -8.66 5.23
CA ARG A 31 -7.38 -7.96 6.44
C ARG A 31 -7.64 -6.47 6.24
N LEU A 32 -7.14 -5.87 5.14
CA LEU A 32 -7.48 -4.49 4.78
C LEU A 32 -8.98 -4.29 4.53
N LEU A 33 -9.75 -5.35 4.29
CA LEU A 33 -11.22 -5.29 4.26
C LEU A 33 -11.83 -4.76 5.58
N LYS A 34 -11.07 -4.82 6.69
CA LYS A 34 -11.46 -4.28 8.01
C LYS A 34 -11.02 -2.82 8.21
N ALA A 35 -10.20 -2.29 7.32
CA ALA A 35 -9.68 -0.93 7.39
C ALA A 35 -10.67 0.07 6.80
N SER A 36 -10.49 1.36 7.10
CA SER A 36 -11.20 2.41 6.39
C SER A 36 -10.76 2.47 4.92
N LEU A 37 -11.58 3.10 4.07
CA LEU A 37 -11.21 3.32 2.66
C LEU A 37 -9.92 4.14 2.52
N ALA A 38 -9.72 5.18 3.35
CA ALA A 38 -8.50 5.98 3.34
C ALA A 38 -7.24 5.16 3.65
N GLU A 39 -7.33 4.22 4.60
CA GLU A 39 -6.24 3.30 4.93
C GLU A 39 -5.96 2.31 3.79
N MET A 40 -7.02 1.80 3.15
CA MET A 40 -6.89 0.90 2.00
C MET A 40 -6.28 1.63 0.79
N ASP A 41 -6.78 2.81 0.46
CA ASP A 41 -6.30 3.66 -0.64
C ASP A 41 -4.83 4.03 -0.43
N TYR A 42 -4.43 4.34 0.80
CA TYR A 42 -3.03 4.58 1.14
C TYR A 42 -2.14 3.38 0.82
N VAL A 43 -2.52 2.17 1.24
CA VAL A 43 -1.72 0.97 0.97
C VAL A 43 -1.68 0.68 -0.52
N ILE A 44 -2.80 0.84 -1.24
CA ILE A 44 -2.83 0.69 -2.70
C ILE A 44 -1.90 1.70 -3.36
N ALA A 45 -1.98 2.98 -3.01
CA ALA A 45 -1.10 4.02 -3.55
C ALA A 45 0.38 3.73 -3.26
N HIS A 46 0.70 3.21 -2.07
CA HIS A 46 2.04 2.77 -1.70
C HIS A 46 2.57 1.67 -2.62
N GLU A 47 1.80 0.61 -2.83
CA GLU A 47 2.21 -0.50 -3.71
C GLU A 47 2.23 -0.11 -5.19
N VAL A 48 1.34 0.79 -5.61
CA VAL A 48 1.31 1.32 -6.96
C VAL A 48 2.53 2.22 -7.22
N ALA A 49 2.96 3.04 -6.25
CA ALA A 49 4.21 3.80 -6.34
C ALA A 49 5.43 2.88 -6.51
N HIS A 50 5.41 1.70 -5.88
CA HIS A 50 6.46 0.70 -6.05
C HIS A 50 6.60 0.18 -7.48
N LEU A 51 5.57 0.22 -8.33
CA LEU A 51 5.69 -0.17 -9.75
C LEU A 51 6.73 0.67 -10.51
N ARG A 52 7.01 1.89 -10.05
CA ARG A 52 8.02 2.80 -10.62
C ARG A 52 9.29 2.86 -9.77
N HIS A 53 9.16 2.77 -8.45
CA HIS A 53 10.25 3.01 -7.51
C HIS A 53 10.27 1.94 -6.41
N MET A 54 11.15 0.94 -6.54
CA MET A 54 11.23 -0.17 -5.57
C MET A 54 11.76 0.26 -4.19
N ASN A 55 12.45 1.39 -4.10
CA ASN A 55 13.01 1.94 -2.86
C ASN A 55 12.27 3.22 -2.45
N HIS A 56 12.10 3.45 -1.15
CA HIS A 56 11.39 4.61 -0.56
C HIS A 56 12.16 5.95 -0.60
N GLY A 57 12.93 6.18 -1.68
CA GLY A 57 13.70 7.41 -1.90
C GLY A 57 12.84 8.65 -2.23
N PRO A 58 13.47 9.80 -2.55
CA PRO A 58 12.75 11.04 -2.87
C PRO A 58 11.70 10.88 -3.97
N THR A 59 12.05 10.22 -5.08
CA THR A 59 11.15 10.00 -6.23
C THR A 59 9.94 9.11 -5.89
N PHE A 60 10.11 8.14 -4.99
CA PHE A 60 9.00 7.36 -4.44
C PHE A 60 8.05 8.27 -3.65
N ARG A 61 8.60 9.13 -2.78
CA ARG A 61 7.79 10.04 -1.95
C ARG A 61 7.02 11.06 -2.80
N GLU A 62 7.66 11.61 -3.83
CA GLU A 62 7.00 12.49 -4.81
C GLU A 62 5.86 11.77 -5.54
N THR A 63 6.11 10.54 -6.00
CA THR A 63 5.08 9.72 -6.66
C THR A 63 3.91 9.42 -5.72
N LEU A 64 4.19 8.99 -4.48
CA LEU A 64 3.17 8.73 -3.48
C LEU A 64 2.37 9.99 -3.14
N GLN A 65 3.03 11.15 -3.02
CA GLN A 65 2.37 12.44 -2.80
C GLN A 65 1.46 12.82 -3.97
N CYS A 66 1.85 12.52 -5.21
CA CYS A 66 1.03 12.75 -6.39
C CYS A 66 -0.19 11.81 -6.45
N LEU A 67 0.00 10.54 -6.10
CA LEU A 67 -1.07 9.53 -6.09
C LEU A 67 -2.07 9.74 -4.94
N TYR A 68 -1.57 10.10 -3.76
CA TYR A 68 -2.37 10.27 -2.55
C TYR A 68 -1.81 11.42 -1.68
N PRO A 69 -2.21 12.68 -1.95
CA PRO A 69 -1.62 13.86 -1.32
C PRO A 69 -1.74 13.94 0.21
N ASN A 70 -2.76 13.31 0.79
CA ASN A 70 -3.05 13.36 2.22
C ASN A 70 -2.72 12.03 2.94
N HIS A 71 -1.74 11.29 2.43
CA HIS A 71 -1.38 9.97 2.92
C HIS A 71 -0.86 9.92 4.37
N ALA A 72 -0.42 11.04 4.93
CA ALA A 72 0.18 11.10 6.26
C ALA A 72 -0.78 10.67 7.38
N GLU A 73 -2.06 11.00 7.26
CA GLU A 73 -3.07 10.60 8.25
C GLU A 73 -3.35 9.10 8.17
N ALA A 74 -3.69 8.60 6.97
CA ALA A 74 -3.93 7.18 6.75
C ALA A 74 -2.75 6.30 7.19
N HIS A 75 -1.51 6.71 6.87
CA HIS A 75 -0.31 6.01 7.31
C HIS A 75 -0.18 5.96 8.84
N ARG A 76 -0.51 7.05 9.54
CA ARG A 76 -0.47 7.13 11.00
C ARG A 76 -1.53 6.20 11.61
N THR A 77 -2.77 6.27 11.13
CA THR A 77 -3.87 5.42 11.59
C THR A 77 -3.53 3.94 11.42
N LEU A 78 -3.01 3.56 10.24
CA LEU A 78 -2.61 2.18 9.95
C LEU A 78 -1.50 1.69 10.89
N ARG A 79 -0.55 2.56 11.26
CA ARG A 79 0.53 2.25 12.21
C ARG A 79 0.00 2.08 13.63
N GLU A 80 -0.88 2.97 14.07
CA GLU A 80 -1.39 3.00 15.44
C GLU A 80 -2.46 1.94 15.68
N ARG A 81 -3.31 1.67 14.71
CA ARG A 81 -4.53 0.86 14.88
C ARG A 81 -4.56 -0.39 14.03
N GLY A 82 -3.69 -0.52 13.03
CA GLY A 82 -3.71 -1.66 12.10
C GLY A 82 -3.57 -3.02 12.78
N PHE A 83 -2.91 -3.10 13.94
CA PHE A 83 -2.81 -4.34 14.71
C PHE A 83 -4.19 -4.92 15.08
N LEU A 84 -5.22 -4.08 15.25
CA LEU A 84 -6.59 -4.49 15.55
C LEU A 84 -7.19 -5.34 14.41
N TYR A 85 -6.75 -5.16 13.17
CA TYR A 85 -7.24 -5.97 12.05
C TYR A 85 -6.76 -7.41 12.12
N HIS A 86 -5.69 -7.68 12.87
CA HIS A 86 -5.21 -9.03 13.15
C HIS A 86 -5.89 -9.72 14.34
N ALA A 87 -6.69 -9.01 15.13
CA ALA A 87 -7.24 -9.51 16.39
C ALA A 87 -8.36 -10.57 16.27
N PHE A 88 -8.67 -11.05 15.05
CA PHE A 88 -9.59 -12.16 14.79
C PHE A 88 -9.13 -12.91 13.53
#